data_AF-A0A1V2TMB9-F1
#
_entry.id   AF-A0A1V2TMB9-F1
#
_cell.length_a   1.000
_cell.length_b   1.000
_cell.length_c   1.000
_cell.angle_alpha   90.00
_cell.angle_beta   90.00
_cell.angle_gamma   90.00
#
_symmetry.space_group_name_H-M   'P 1'
#
loop_
_entity.id
_entity.type
_entity.pdbx_description
1 polymer ?
#
loop_
_entity_poly.entity_id
_entity_poly.type
_entity_poly.pdbx_seq_one_letter_code
_entity_poly.pdbx_strand_id
1 'polypeptide(L)'
;MRDRAGLRVTVDRLSAAPRYLGLSAFATVAGVDSLSLSRWRVDGPVWVPAPDVLLGEQKRCGWAPGCVKEWSVSVRPVERPEPQVYWDAAQMRRCYGLSYELLWKCVVEDNALPIPAIWVDDSPGWLPQLPGVRRNG
;
A
#
# COMPACT_ATOMS: atom_id res chain seq x y z
N MET A 1 22.35 -19.14 5.12
CA MET A 1 21.89 -17.92 4.40
C MET A 1 20.41 -18.10 4.12
N ARG A 2 19.53 -17.34 4.77
CA ARG A 2 18.10 -17.35 4.40
C ARG A 2 17.95 -16.71 3.02
N ASP A 3 17.21 -17.37 2.16
CA ASP A 3 16.94 -16.93 0.78
C ASP A 3 16.26 -15.55 0.77
N ARG A 4 16.57 -14.74 -0.25
CA ARG A 4 16.19 -13.32 -0.39
C ARG A 4 14.68 -13.11 -0.34
N ALA A 5 13.92 -14.06 -0.88
CA ALA A 5 12.45 -14.07 -0.80
C ALA A 5 11.95 -14.33 0.64
N GLY A 6 12.74 -15.02 1.45
CA GLY A 6 12.36 -15.45 2.80
C GLY A 6 12.18 -14.31 3.78
N LEU A 7 13.01 -13.26 3.74
CA LEU A 7 12.89 -12.15 4.70
C LEU A 7 11.64 -11.32 4.46
N ARG A 8 11.35 -10.93 3.21
CA ARG A 8 10.10 -10.24 2.87
C ARG A 8 8.89 -11.08 3.23
N VAL A 9 8.89 -12.38 2.89
CA VAL A 9 7.80 -13.30 3.22
C VAL A 9 7.64 -13.46 4.74
N THR A 10 8.74 -13.43 5.49
CA THR A 10 8.70 -13.43 6.95
C THR A 10 8.02 -12.17 7.48
N VAL A 11 8.38 -10.99 6.96
CA VAL A 11 7.67 -9.74 7.33
C VAL A 11 6.19 -9.83 6.99
N ASP A 12 5.86 -10.25 5.77
CA ASP A 12 4.46 -10.36 5.32
C ASP A 12 3.64 -11.27 6.25
N ARG A 13 4.21 -12.41 6.66
CA ARG A 13 3.57 -13.35 7.60
C ARG A 13 3.43 -12.81 9.02
N LEU A 14 4.44 -12.07 9.50
CA LEU A 14 4.45 -11.52 10.86
C LEU A 14 3.68 -10.20 10.96
N SER A 15 3.40 -9.54 9.83
CA SER A 15 2.79 -8.22 9.80
C SER A 15 1.30 -8.30 10.10
N ALA A 16 0.88 -7.64 11.18
CA ALA A 16 -0.52 -7.35 11.48
C ALA A 16 -1.02 -6.07 10.77
N ALA A 17 -0.26 -5.54 9.81
CA ALA A 17 -0.59 -4.30 9.13
C ALA A 17 -1.88 -4.44 8.29
N PRO A 18 -2.72 -3.39 8.22
CA PRO A 18 -3.88 -3.38 7.34
C PRO A 18 -3.50 -3.67 5.89
N ARG A 19 -4.34 -4.47 5.23
CA ARG A 19 -4.19 -4.80 3.80
C ARG A 19 -5.27 -4.11 2.99
N TYR A 20 -4.83 -3.38 1.98
CA TYR A 20 -5.65 -2.68 1.02
C TYR A 20 -5.59 -3.40 -0.32
N LEU A 21 -6.69 -3.36 -1.05
CA LEU A 21 -6.78 -3.91 -2.40
C LEU A 21 -6.30 -2.85 -3.39
N GLY A 22 -5.42 -3.21 -4.31
CA GLY A 22 -5.08 -2.39 -5.45
C GLY A 22 -6.16 -2.44 -6.53
N LEU A 23 -5.94 -1.70 -7.62
CA LEU A 23 -6.93 -1.52 -8.68
C LEU A 23 -7.39 -2.85 -9.30
N SER A 24 -6.46 -3.75 -9.60
CA SER A 24 -6.80 -5.04 -10.21
C SER A 24 -7.62 -5.91 -9.26
N ALA A 25 -7.23 -5.97 -7.97
CA ALA A 25 -7.97 -6.73 -6.97
C ALA A 25 -9.35 -6.14 -6.69
N PHE A 26 -9.49 -4.81 -6.68
CA PHE A 26 -10.79 -4.15 -6.65
C PHE A 26 -11.64 -4.62 -7.83
N ALA A 27 -11.15 -4.45 -9.06
CA ALA A 27 -11.88 -4.83 -10.27
C ALA A 27 -12.36 -6.29 -10.22
N THR A 28 -11.49 -7.21 -9.78
CA THR A 28 -11.86 -8.63 -9.57
C THR A 28 -12.99 -8.81 -8.56
N VAL A 29 -12.90 -8.20 -7.37
CA VAL A 29 -13.94 -8.34 -6.33
C VAL A 29 -15.27 -7.73 -6.78
N ALA A 30 -15.21 -6.61 -7.50
CA ALA A 30 -16.38 -5.92 -8.01
C ALA A 30 -16.96 -6.54 -9.30
N GLY A 31 -16.30 -7.56 -9.88
CA GLY A 31 -16.75 -8.22 -11.10
C GLY A 31 -16.70 -7.32 -12.34
N VAL A 32 -15.80 -6.34 -12.38
CA VAL A 32 -15.65 -5.40 -13.50
C VAL A 32 -14.25 -5.50 -14.10
N ASP A 33 -14.11 -5.03 -15.34
CA ASP A 33 -12.81 -4.96 -15.98
C ASP A 33 -11.92 -3.86 -15.37
N SER A 34 -10.64 -4.19 -15.16
CA SER A 34 -9.67 -3.31 -14.50
C SER A 34 -9.37 -2.03 -15.29
N LEU A 35 -9.38 -2.08 -16.62
CA LEU A 35 -9.20 -0.90 -17.47
C LEU A 35 -10.41 0.03 -17.38
N SER A 36 -11.61 -0.54 -17.38
CA SER A 36 -12.86 0.18 -17.21
C SER A 36 -12.91 0.88 -15.85
N LEU A 37 -12.61 0.16 -14.77
CA LEU A 37 -12.52 0.73 -13.43
C LEU A 37 -11.48 1.86 -13.34
N SER A 38 -10.31 1.68 -13.97
CA SER A 38 -9.26 2.71 -14.05
C SER A 38 -9.76 4.00 -14.71
N ARG A 39 -10.43 3.87 -15.86
CA ARG A 39 -10.98 5.00 -16.62
C ARG A 39 -12.08 5.70 -15.84
N TRP A 40 -12.99 4.93 -15.24
CA TRP A 40 -14.08 5.44 -14.42
C TRP A 40 -13.58 6.27 -13.24
N ARG A 41 -12.54 5.80 -12.56
CA ARG A 41 -11.92 6.53 -11.45
C ARG A 41 -11.36 7.90 -11.84
N VAL A 42 -10.87 8.05 -13.06
CA VAL A 42 -10.23 9.30 -13.50
C VAL A 42 -11.26 10.30 -14.00
N ASP A 43 -12.13 9.87 -14.91
CA ASP A 43 -13.12 10.76 -15.56
C ASP A 43 -14.17 9.94 -16.33
N GLY A 44 -14.75 8.92 -15.71
CA GLY A 44 -15.77 8.10 -16.39
C GLY A 44 -17.16 8.23 -15.81
N PRO A 45 -18.14 7.63 -16.49
CA PRO A 45 -19.56 7.79 -16.18
C PRO A 45 -19.98 7.05 -14.90
N VAL A 46 -19.16 6.15 -14.39
CA VAL A 46 -19.42 5.39 -13.17
C VAL A 46 -18.56 5.98 -12.06
N TRP A 47 -19.18 6.32 -10.95
CA TRP A 47 -18.44 6.79 -9.78
C TRP A 47 -17.63 5.64 -9.16
N VAL A 48 -16.34 5.88 -8.96
CA VAL A 48 -15.44 4.99 -8.23
C VAL A 48 -14.96 5.73 -6.99
N PRO A 49 -15.01 5.11 -5.80
CA PRO A 49 -14.59 5.77 -4.57
C PRO A 49 -13.11 6.17 -4.65
N ALA A 50 -12.78 7.32 -4.06
CA ALA A 50 -11.39 7.68 -3.82
C ALA A 50 -10.70 6.58 -2.99
N PRO A 51 -9.41 6.30 -3.24
CA PRO A 51 -8.67 5.32 -2.47
C PRO A 51 -8.51 5.76 -1.02
N ASP A 52 -8.41 4.80 -0.11
CA ASP A 52 -8.10 5.06 1.29
C ASP A 52 -6.63 5.47 1.47
N VAL A 53 -5.76 4.88 0.64
CA VAL A 53 -4.31 5.10 0.70
C VAL A 53 -3.69 5.24 -0.68
N LEU A 54 -2.58 5.96 -0.74
CA LEU A 54 -1.70 6.03 -1.91
C LEU A 54 -0.31 5.53 -1.53
N LEU A 55 0.27 4.65 -2.35
CA LEU A 55 1.57 4.05 -2.12
C LEU A 55 2.58 4.49 -3.18
N GLY A 56 3.73 5.00 -2.73
CA GLY A 56 4.85 5.30 -3.60
C GLY A 56 4.72 6.61 -4.38
N GLU A 57 5.79 6.97 -5.11
CA GLU A 57 5.80 8.15 -6.01
C GLU A 57 4.79 8.01 -7.15
N GLN A 58 4.52 6.76 -7.57
CA GLN A 58 3.53 6.43 -8.60
C GLN A 58 2.07 6.52 -8.10
N LYS A 59 1.85 6.85 -6.81
CA LYS A 59 0.52 6.98 -6.21
C LYS A 59 -0.36 5.75 -6.46
N ARG A 60 0.19 4.55 -6.24
CA ARG A 60 -0.60 3.32 -6.37
C ARG A 60 -1.75 3.36 -5.37
N CYS A 61 -2.96 3.22 -5.88
CA CYS A 61 -4.18 3.33 -5.09
C CYS A 61 -4.43 2.05 -4.29
N GLY A 62 -4.83 2.20 -3.03
CA GLY A 62 -5.29 1.11 -2.17
C GLY A 62 -6.65 1.42 -1.56
N TRP A 63 -7.58 0.46 -1.62
CA TRP A 63 -8.92 0.55 -1.03
C TRP A 63 -9.10 -0.45 0.09
N ALA A 64 -9.78 -0.04 1.16
CA ALA A 64 -10.13 -0.94 2.24
C ALA A 64 -11.04 -2.07 1.71
N PRO A 65 -10.86 -3.34 2.13
CA PRO A 65 -11.68 -4.44 1.65
C PRO A 65 -13.18 -4.25 1.86
N GLY A 66 -13.59 -3.58 2.94
CA GLY A 66 -14.99 -3.23 3.18
C GLY A 66 -15.56 -2.29 2.12
N CYS A 67 -14.82 -1.23 1.77
CA CYS A 67 -15.21 -0.27 0.73
C CYS A 67 -15.43 -0.96 -0.62
N VAL A 68 -14.55 -1.88 -0.99
CA VAL A 68 -14.66 -2.61 -2.26
C VAL A 68 -15.87 -3.54 -2.27
N LYS A 69 -16.19 -4.21 -1.14
CA LYS A 69 -17.35 -5.11 -1.04
C LYS A 69 -18.69 -4.39 -1.09
N GLU A 70 -18.73 -3.16 -0.61
CA GLU A 70 -19.95 -2.34 -0.56
C GLU A 70 -20.18 -1.55 -1.85
N TRP A 71 -19.15 -1.42 -2.70
CA TRP A 71 -19.26 -0.70 -3.94
C TRP A 71 -19.96 -1.51 -5.04
N SER A 72 -20.80 -0.84 -5.82
CA SER A 72 -21.29 -1.32 -7.11
C SER A 72 -21.51 -0.16 -8.05
N VAL A 73 -21.70 -0.47 -9.34
CA VAL A 73 -21.91 0.53 -10.40
C VAL A 73 -23.13 1.44 -10.19
N SER A 74 -24.09 1.00 -9.37
CA SER A 74 -25.33 1.74 -9.08
C SER A 74 -25.33 2.49 -7.75
N VAL A 75 -24.27 2.33 -6.94
CA VAL A 75 -24.13 3.05 -5.67
C VAL A 75 -23.95 4.54 -5.93
N ARG A 76 -24.61 5.36 -5.12
CA ARG A 76 -24.51 6.82 -5.21
C ARG A 76 -23.11 7.28 -4.79
N PRO A 77 -22.57 8.34 -5.40
CA PRO A 77 -21.34 8.96 -4.94
C PRO A 77 -21.41 9.37 -3.47
N VAL A 78 -20.37 9.04 -2.72
CA VAL A 78 -20.18 9.47 -1.33
C VAL A 78 -18.83 10.16 -1.22
N GLU A 79 -18.80 11.29 -0.51
CA GLU A 79 -17.57 11.99 -0.21
C GLU A 79 -16.67 11.10 0.67
N ARG A 80 -15.38 11.03 0.31
CA ARG A 80 -14.39 10.27 1.07
C ARG A 80 -13.27 11.21 1.52
N PRO A 81 -12.65 10.93 2.69
CA PRO A 81 -11.47 11.66 3.13
C PRO A 81 -10.35 11.62 2.09
N GLU A 82 -9.45 12.60 2.14
CA GLU A 82 -8.25 12.57 1.31
C GLU A 82 -7.41 11.31 1.61
N PRO A 83 -6.86 10.64 0.57
CA PRO A 83 -6.10 9.42 0.77
C PRO A 83 -4.82 9.66 1.57
N GLN A 84 -4.52 8.79 2.54
CA GLN A 84 -3.26 8.86 3.26
C GLN A 84 -2.10 8.35 2.39
N VAL A 85 -0.99 9.08 2.35
CA VAL A 85 0.17 8.75 1.51
C VAL A 85 1.20 7.95 2.31
N TYR A 86 1.65 6.85 1.74
CA TYR A 86 2.68 5.96 2.27
C TYR A 86 3.86 5.85 1.29
N TRP A 87 5.06 5.70 1.84
CA TRP A 87 6.25 5.39 1.07
C TRP A 87 6.29 3.92 0.67
N ASP A 88 6.75 3.65 -0.54
CA ASP A 88 7.03 2.28 -0.98
C ASP A 88 8.46 1.83 -0.62
N ALA A 89 8.78 0.58 -0.93
CA ALA A 89 10.11 0.02 -0.68
C ALA A 89 11.22 0.76 -1.44
N ALA A 90 10.94 1.34 -2.62
CA ALA A 90 11.94 2.08 -3.38
C ALA A 90 12.27 3.41 -2.71
N GLN A 91 11.26 4.13 -2.21
CA GLN A 91 11.44 5.36 -1.45
C GLN A 91 12.14 5.11 -0.11
N MET A 92 11.76 4.06 0.63
CA MET A 92 12.46 3.67 1.86
C MET A 92 13.94 3.38 1.60
N ARG A 93 14.25 2.59 0.56
CA ARG A 93 15.63 2.33 0.17
C ARG A 93 16.40 3.59 -0.17
N ARG A 94 15.79 4.49 -0.95
CA ARG A 94 16.41 5.76 -1.33
C ARG A 94 16.69 6.64 -0.12
N CYS A 95 15.74 6.72 0.82
CA CYS A 95 15.87 7.51 2.05
C CYS A 95 17.03 7.04 2.94
N TYR A 96 17.21 5.72 3.07
CA TYR A 96 18.23 5.13 3.96
C TYR A 96 19.51 4.67 3.22
N GLY A 97 19.61 4.89 1.91
CA GLY A 97 20.76 4.44 1.12
C GLY A 97 20.92 2.91 1.07
N LEU A 98 19.82 2.16 1.15
CA LEU A 98 19.85 0.71 1.31
C LEU A 98 19.63 -0.04 -0.01
N SER A 99 20.31 -1.18 -0.14
CA SER A 99 19.88 -2.20 -1.10
C SER A 99 18.54 -2.79 -0.68
N TYR A 100 17.86 -3.47 -1.60
CA TYR A 100 16.59 -4.14 -1.28
C TYR A 100 16.75 -5.20 -0.19
N GLU A 101 17.86 -5.93 -0.20
CA GLU A 101 18.15 -6.94 0.81
C GLU A 101 18.41 -6.33 2.19
N LEU A 102 19.22 -5.27 2.22
CA LEU A 102 19.54 -4.58 3.47
C LEU A 102 18.29 -3.94 4.10
N LEU A 103 17.35 -3.44 3.29
CA LEU A 103 16.06 -2.98 3.80
C LEU A 103 15.39 -4.07 4.66
N TRP A 104 15.25 -5.28 4.14
CA TRP A 104 14.54 -6.35 4.85
C TRP A 104 15.31 -6.90 6.04
N LYS A 105 16.64 -6.94 5.98
CA LYS A 105 17.46 -7.26 7.15
C LYS A 105 17.28 -6.23 8.26
N CYS A 106 17.34 -4.94 7.92
CA CYS A 106 17.12 -3.88 8.90
C CYS A 106 15.72 -3.90 9.51
N VAL A 107 14.71 -4.40 8.78
CA VAL A 107 13.34 -4.56 9.30
C VAL A 107 13.18 -5.82 10.16
N VAL A 108 13.74 -6.96 9.76
CA VAL A 108 13.47 -8.28 10.41
C VAL A 108 14.50 -8.65 11.46
N GLU A 109 15.78 -8.47 11.12
CA GLU A 109 16.90 -9.00 11.89
C GLU A 109 17.43 -7.93 12.85
N ASP A 110 17.73 -6.73 12.33
CA ASP A 110 18.33 -5.66 13.13
C ASP A 110 17.29 -4.84 13.91
N ASN A 111 16.01 -4.93 13.54
CA ASN A 111 14.92 -4.07 14.03
C ASN A 111 15.25 -2.56 13.97
N ALA A 112 16.16 -2.17 13.07
CA ALA A 112 16.63 -0.80 12.90
C ALA A 112 15.64 0.06 12.10
N LEU A 113 14.77 -0.57 11.32
CA LEU A 113 13.70 0.07 10.57
C LEU A 113 12.33 -0.48 10.98
N PRO A 114 11.28 0.35 10.97
CA PRO A 114 9.93 -0.13 11.28
C PRO A 114 9.48 -1.16 10.24
N ILE A 115 8.64 -2.09 10.69
CA ILE A 115 7.86 -2.94 9.79
C ILE A 115 6.93 -2.09 8.91
N PRO A 116 6.52 -2.57 7.71
CA PRO A 116 5.50 -1.91 6.92
C PRO A 116 4.25 -1.63 7.75
N ALA A 117 3.74 -0.40 7.63
CA ALA A 117 2.53 0.05 8.30
C ALA A 117 1.26 -0.39 7.56
N ILE A 118 1.35 -0.65 6.26
CA ILE A 118 0.26 -1.15 5.41
C ILE A 118 0.80 -2.08 4.31
N TRP A 119 -0.12 -2.76 3.64
CA TRP A 119 0.13 -3.43 2.36
C TRP A 119 -0.94 -3.01 1.35
N VAL A 120 -0.54 -2.76 0.09
CA VAL A 120 -1.45 -2.62 -1.06
C VAL A 120 -1.17 -3.77 -2.01
N ASP A 121 -2.12 -4.69 -2.15
CA ASP A 121 -1.88 -6.03 -2.68
C ASP A 121 -0.67 -6.68 -1.97
N ASP A 122 0.40 -7.01 -2.70
CA ASP A 122 1.64 -7.56 -2.16
C ASP A 122 2.74 -6.51 -1.91
N SER A 123 2.41 -5.22 -2.04
CA SER A 123 3.38 -4.13 -1.95
C SER A 123 3.35 -3.44 -0.58
N PRO A 124 4.47 -3.42 0.15
CA PRO A 124 4.54 -2.86 1.49
C PRO A 124 4.56 -1.33 1.45
N GLY A 125 3.94 -0.70 2.46
CA GLY A 125 3.95 0.75 2.65
C GLY A 125 4.40 1.15 4.05
N TRP A 126 5.20 2.21 4.13
CA TRP A 126 5.65 2.82 5.37
C TRP A 126 5.09 4.22 5.52
N LEU A 127 4.83 4.63 6.75
CA LEU A 127 4.56 6.03 7.02
C LEU A 127 5.79 6.86 6.61
N PRO A 128 5.60 8.00 5.92
CA PRO A 128 6.70 8.91 5.63
C PRO A 128 7.42 9.26 6.94
N GLN A 129 8.67 8.82 7.07
CA GLN A 129 9.50 9.18 8.20
C GLN A 129 10.00 10.61 7.96
N LEU A 130 9.78 11.50 8.91
CA LEU A 130 10.49 12.78 8.91
C LEU A 130 11.98 12.45 9.15
N PRO A 131 12.90 12.78 8.23
CA PRO A 131 14.31 12.59 8.49
C PRO A 131 14.71 13.52 9.64
N GLY A 132 14.97 12.96 10.82
CA GLY A 132 15.51 13.72 11.96
C GLY A 132 15.03 13.37 13.35
N VAL A 133 13.96 12.57 13.54
CA VAL A 133 13.60 12.15 14.90
C VAL A 133 14.42 10.93 15.29
N ARG A 134 15.66 11.18 15.75
CA ARG A 134 16.26 10.28 16.74
C ARG A 134 15.29 10.27 17.92
N ARG A 135 14.59 9.17 18.15
CA ARG A 135 14.02 8.92 19.47
C ARG A 135 15.21 8.75 20.42
N ASN A 136 15.64 9.85 21.02
CA ASN A 136 16.55 9.83 22.15
C ASN A 136 15.77 9.27 23.36
N GLY A 137 16.35 8.29 24.04
CA GLY A 137 15.92 7.82 25.36
C GLY A 137 15.22 6.47 25.32
#